data_AF-A0A8S4S5H8-F1
#
_entry.id   AF-A0A8S4S5H8-F1
#
_cell.length_a   1.000
_cell.length_b   1.000
_cell.length_c   1.000
_cell.angle_alpha   90.00
_cell.angle_beta   90.00
_cell.angle_gamma   90.00
#
_symmetry.space_group_name_H-M   'P 1'
#
loop_
_entity.id
_entity.type
_entity.pdbx_description
1 polymer ?
#
loop_
_entity_poly.entity_id
_entity_poly.type
_entity_poly.pdbx_seq_one_letter_code
_entity_poly.pdbx_strand_id
1 'polypeptide(L)' 'MGLIRRLRITRVMERAMLGVSNLRDQIRNEEIRRRTRVIDIAQRVAKPKRKWVGHIARRTDGRWGSKVLE' A
#
# COMPACT_ATOMS: atom_id res chain seq x y z
N MET A 1 -14.86 11.03 5.35
CA MET A 1 -13.84 11.33 6.38
C MET A 1 -12.61 10.41 6.40
N GLY A 2 -12.71 9.10 6.14
CA GLY A 2 -11.59 8.16 6.32
C GLY A 2 -10.39 8.30 5.36
N LEU A 3 -10.63 8.66 4.09
CA LEU A 3 -9.58 8.78 3.06
C LEU A 3 -8.60 9.92 3.34
N ILE A 4 -9.11 11.09 3.70
CA ILE A 4 -8.31 12.29 4.02
C ILE A 4 -7.36 12.00 5.19
N ARG A 5 -7.85 11.29 6.21
CA ARG A 5 -7.05 10.92 7.38
C ARG A 5 -5.91 9.96 7.00
N ARG A 6 -6.16 8.96 6.17
CA ARG A 6 -5.12 8.02 5.69
C ARG A 6 -4.06 8.75 4.87
N LEU A 7 -4.46 9.64 3.96
CA LEU A 7 -3.54 10.45 3.16
C LEU A 7 -2.67 11.38 4.03
N ARG A 8 -3.23 11.88 5.14
CA ARG A 8 -2.48 12.68 6.10
C ARG A 8 -1.41 11.84 6.82
N ILE A 9 -1.77 10.64 7.27
CA ILE A 9 -0.84 9.72 7.96
C ILE A 9 0.31 9.33 7.03
N THR A 10 0.00 8.94 5.78
CA THR A 10 1.05 8.55 4.81
C THR A 10 2.01 9.70 4.54
N ARG A 11 1.52 10.93 4.39
CA ARG A 11 2.38 12.10 4.19
C ARG A 11 3.29 12.42 5.37
N VAL A 12 2.78 12.28 6.61
CA VAL A 12 3.60 12.48 7.81
C VAL A 12 4.70 11.41 7.89
N MET A 13 4.35 10.16 7.63
CA MET A 13 5.28 9.04 7.63
C MET A 13 6.37 9.18 6.56
N GLU A 14 5.99 9.50 5.31
CA GLU A 14 6.95 9.71 4.20
C GLU A 14 7.95 10.83 4.51
N ARG A 15 7.52 11.88 5.20
CA ARG A 15 8.40 12.99 5.61
C ARG A 15 9.33 12.61 6.76
N ALA A 16 8.84 11.86 7.73
CA ALA A 16 9.66 11.33 8.83
C ALA A 16 10.75 10.38 8.29
N MET A 17 10.43 9.53 7.30
CA MET A 17 11.40 8.65 6.64
C MET A 17 12.54 9.42 5.96
N LEU A 18 12.28 10.62 5.45
CA LEU A 18 13.29 11.47 4.80
C LEU A 18 13.92 12.51 5.74
N GLY A 19 13.47 12.60 7.01
CA GLY A 19 13.93 13.61 7.95
C GLY A 19 13.60 15.06 7.56
N VAL A 20 12.60 15.27 6.69
CA VAL A 20 12.28 16.60 6.13
C VAL A 20 11.25 17.35 6.98
N SER A 21 11.53 18.63 7.22
CA SER A 21 10.67 19.54 7.98
C SER A 21 9.75 20.32 7.04
N ASN A 22 8.44 20.27 7.28
CA ASN A 22 7.42 20.81 6.36
C ASN A 22 7.52 22.33 6.14
N LEU A 23 8.02 23.08 7.12
CA LEU A 23 8.11 24.55 7.03
C LEU A 23 9.35 25.04 6.28
N ARG A 24 10.49 24.34 6.37
CA ARG A 24 11.76 24.82 5.83
C ARG A 24 12.07 24.30 4.44
N ASP A 25 11.72 23.04 4.16
CA ASP A 25 12.23 22.38 2.96
C ASP A 25 11.36 22.63 1.72
N GLN A 26 10.09 23.03 1.91
CA GLN A 26 9.11 23.30 0.84
C GLN A 26 9.11 22.26 -0.31
N ILE A 27 9.39 20.99 0.00
CA ILE A 27 9.53 19.94 -1.01
C ILE A 27 8.15 19.53 -1.53
N ARG A 28 8.01 19.47 -2.85
CA ARG A 28 6.79 18.99 -3.52
C ARG A 28 6.51 17.54 -3.14
N ASN A 29 5.23 17.21 -2.92
CA ASN A 29 4.83 15.86 -2.52
C ASN A 29 5.18 14.79 -3.58
N GLU A 30 5.23 15.16 -4.86
CA GLU A 30 5.66 14.26 -5.93
C GLU A 30 7.12 13.84 -5.75
N GLU A 31 7.99 14.77 -5.35
CA GLU A 31 9.40 14.50 -5.09
C GLU A 31 9.58 13.59 -3.87
N ILE A 32 8.80 13.83 -2.81
CA ILE A 32 8.78 12.98 -1.61
C ILE A 32 8.36 11.54 -1.98
N ARG A 33 7.33 11.38 -2.81
CA ARG A 33 6.88 10.06 -3.29
C ARG A 33 7.93 9.39 -4.16
N ARG A 34 8.59 10.14 -5.06
CA ARG A 34 9.67 9.65 -5.91
C ARG A 34 10.85 9.12 -5.11
N ARG A 35 11.23 9.83 -4.03
CA ARG A 35 12.35 9.43 -3.15
C ARG A 35 12.00 8.23 -2.28
N THR A 36 10.82 8.23 -1.66
CA THR A 36 10.42 7.20 -0.69
C THR A 36 9.99 5.89 -1.35
N ARG A 37 9.40 5.92 -2.55
CA ARG A 37 8.92 4.73 -3.30
C ARG A 37 7.99 3.82 -2.48
N VAL A 38 7.30 4.38 -1.48
CA VAL A 38 6.42 3.63 -0.56
C VAL A 38 5.27 2.95 -1.32
N ILE A 39 4.75 3.60 -2.36
CA ILE A 39 3.70 3.04 -3.22
C ILE A 39 4.19 1.78 -3.93
N ASP A 40 5.42 1.80 -4.45
CA ASP A 40 6.00 0.68 -5.21
C ASP A 40 6.19 -0.55 -4.32
N ILE A 41 6.65 -0.34 -3.07
CA ILE A 41 6.78 -1.42 -2.08
C ILE A 41 5.41 -1.99 -1.73
N ALA A 42 4.41 -1.13 -1.48
CA ALA A 42 3.06 -1.59 -1.17
C ALA A 42 2.47 -2.44 -2.32
N GLN A 43 2.70 -2.04 -3.57
CA GLN A 43 2.31 -2.82 -4.74
C GLN A 43 3.08 -4.15 -4.85
N ARG A 44 4.40 -4.12 -4.60
CA ARG A 44 5.24 -5.31 -4.62
C ARG A 44 4.83 -6.32 -3.57
N VAL A 45 4.41 -5.89 -2.38
CA VAL A 45 3.87 -6.78 -1.33
C VAL A 45 2.47 -7.28 -1.68
N ALA A 46 1.62 -6.42 -2.24
CA ALA A 46 0.26 -6.80 -2.62
C ALA A 46 0.22 -7.83 -3.78
N LYS A 47 1.18 -7.79 -4.71
CA LYS A 47 1.19 -8.63 -5.91
C LYS A 47 1.29 -10.14 -5.59
N PRO A 48 2.24 -10.65 -4.78
CA PRO A 48 2.26 -12.04 -4.35
C PRO A 48 1.00 -12.44 -3.58
N LYS A 49 0.48 -11.56 -2.70
CA LYS A 49 -0.75 -11.82 -1.96
C LYS A 49 -1.94 -12.04 -2.91
N ARG A 50 -2.11 -11.16 -3.90
CA ARG A 50 -3.14 -11.30 -4.95
C ARG A 50 -2.93 -12.55 -5.80
N LYS A 51 -1.68 -12.88 -6.17
CA LYS A 51 -1.35 -14.11 -6.91
C LYS A 51 -1.75 -15.35 -6.11
N TRP A 52 -1.41 -15.39 -4.83
CA TRP A 52 -1.76 -16.49 -3.95
C TRP A 52 -3.28 -16.61 -3.78
N VAL A 53 -3.99 -15.51 -3.52
CA VAL A 53 -5.46 -15.52 -3.43
C VAL A 53 -6.07 -16.04 -4.73
N GLY A 54 -5.61 -15.57 -5.89
CA GLY A 54 -6.08 -16.05 -7.18
C GLY A 54 -5.75 -17.52 -7.45
N HIS A 55 -4.59 -17.99 -7.00
CA HIS A 55 -4.21 -19.41 -7.06
C HIS A 55 -5.13 -20.27 -6.19
N ILE A 56 -5.38 -19.86 -4.95
CA ILE A 56 -6.28 -20.56 -4.04
C ILE A 56 -7.72 -20.56 -4.56
N ALA A 57 -8.21 -19.45 -5.12
CA ALA A 57 -9.58 -19.36 -5.64
C ALA A 57 -9.86 -20.30 -6.83
N ARG A 58 -8.83 -20.70 -7.59
CA ARG A 58 -8.95 -21.64 -8.72
C ARG A 58 -8.72 -23.11 -8.34
N ARG A 59 -8.33 -23.39 -7.09
CA ARG A 59 -8.16 -24.76 -6.62
C ARG A 59 -9.53 -25.36 -6.29
N THR A 60 -9.78 -26.55 -6.81
CA THR A 60 -11.02 -27.32 -6.60
C THR A 60 -10.86 -28.39 -5.52
N ASP A 61 -9.95 -28.19 -4.56
CA ASP A 61 -9.56 -29.17 -3.54
C ASP A 61 -10.47 -29.17 -2.28
N GLY A 62 -11.73 -28.75 -2.42
CA GLY A 62 -12.73 -28.80 -1.34
C GLY A 62 -12.45 -27.87 -0.15
N ARG A 63 -11.57 -26.88 -0.31
CA ARG A 63 -11.26 -25.88 0.73
C ARG A 63 -12.40 -24.89 0.92
N TRP A 64 -12.35 -24.16 2.04
CA TRP A 64 -13.36 -23.19 2.45
C TRP A 64 -13.70 -22.15 1.37
N GLY A 65 -12.74 -21.78 0.52
CA GLY A 65 -12.98 -20.84 -0.59
C GLY A 65 -14.05 -21.31 -1.58
N SER A 66 -14.21 -22.62 -1.79
CA SER A 66 -15.26 -23.18 -2.64
C SER A 66 -16.64 -23.16 -1.94
N LYS A 67 -16.67 -23.36 -0.61
CA LYS A 67 -17.90 -23.36 0.20
C LYS A 67 -18.51 -21.97 0.40
N VAL A 68 -17.76 -20.90 0.18
CA VAL A 68 -18.25 -19.51 0.29
C VAL A 68 -18.91 -19.04 -1.02
N LEU A 69 -18.74 -19.79 -2.11
CA LEU A 69 -19.31 -19.50 -3.43
C LEU A 69 -20.54 -20.36 -3.76
N GLU A 70 -20.84 -21.39 -2.96
CA GLU A 70 -22.16 -22.06 -2.90
C GLU A 70 -23.17 -21.19 -2.14
#